data_AF-A0A5N5MCS9-F1
#
_entry.id   AF-A0A5N5MCS9-F1
#
_cell.length_a   1.000
_cell.length_b   1.000
_cell.length_c   1.000
_cell.angle_alpha   90.00
_cell.angle_beta   90.00
_cell.angle_gamma   90.00
#
_symmetry.space_group_name_H-M   'P 1'
#
loop_
_entity.id
_entity.type
_entity.pdbx_description
1 polymer ?
#
loop_
_entity_poly.entity_id
_entity_poly.type
_entity_poly.pdbx_seq_one_letter_code
_entity_poly.pdbx_strand_id
1 'polypeptide(L)'
;MTSGTIILQGCISRGIKLSGALAAAGLIAAQSTKDLPDHQTEKYAVVTLVDCRSILDPVLCRDHIGFYHSAIINTHDVSGGEMLWDLAKRCYMSYTNAKDNNKHFTDMGDLNFLMCKAIENPGLTPSSSMRTAFISVFEDPVMDDSNEMHEKVGVEDYVGCSSVHGVGPSVAIFDTIRDGRLDCACVYPSPLHSRDQVQKLIDNMKRILVDGCGSVECES
;
A
#
# COMPACT_ATOMS: atom_id res chain seq x y z
N MET A 1 -10.59 -17.79 -14.74
CA MET A 1 -10.36 -16.35 -14.43
C MET A 1 -9.01 -16.24 -13.74
N THR A 2 -8.22 -15.21 -14.03
CA THR A 2 -6.91 -14.98 -13.39
C THR A 2 -7.09 -14.37 -12.00
N SER A 3 -6.28 -14.75 -11.01
CA SER A 3 -6.42 -14.32 -9.61
C SER A 3 -6.45 -12.80 -9.41
N GLY A 4 -5.73 -12.03 -10.23
CA GLY A 4 -5.74 -10.55 -10.17
C GLY A 4 -7.12 -9.95 -10.47
N THR A 5 -7.87 -10.55 -11.39
CA THR A 5 -9.24 -10.13 -11.70
C THR A 5 -10.19 -10.43 -10.54
N ILE A 6 -9.98 -11.53 -9.82
CA ILE A 6 -10.83 -11.94 -8.69
C ILE A 6 -10.67 -10.99 -7.50
N ILE A 7 -9.44 -10.57 -7.18
CA ILE A 7 -9.20 -9.59 -6.10
C ILE A 7 -9.90 -8.26 -6.41
N LEU A 8 -9.76 -7.76 -7.64
CA LEU A 8 -10.40 -6.52 -8.07
C LEU A 8 -11.93 -6.61 -7.96
N GLN A 9 -12.54 -7.72 -8.40
CA GLN A 9 -13.97 -7.95 -8.23
C GLN A 9 -14.38 -8.07 -6.75
N GLY A 10 -13.54 -8.70 -5.93
CA GLY A 10 -13.70 -8.75 -4.48
C GLY A 10 -13.75 -7.35 -3.85
N CYS A 11 -12.86 -6.44 -4.29
CA CYS A 11 -12.86 -5.04 -3.89
C CYS A 11 -14.12 -4.29 -4.36
N ILE A 12 -14.48 -4.43 -5.64
CA ILE A 12 -15.65 -3.76 -6.24
C ILE A 12 -16.95 -4.18 -5.53
N SER A 13 -17.18 -5.48 -5.34
CA SER A 13 -18.38 -6.02 -4.67
C SER A 13 -18.56 -5.51 -3.24
N ARG A 14 -17.46 -5.11 -2.59
CA ARG A 14 -17.44 -4.59 -1.21
C ARG A 14 -17.39 -3.07 -1.14
N GLY A 15 -17.35 -2.38 -2.28
CA GLY A 15 -17.27 -0.91 -2.36
C GLY A 15 -15.94 -0.35 -1.84
N ILE A 16 -14.85 -1.10 -1.98
CA ILE A 16 -13.50 -0.69 -1.53
C ILE A 16 -12.53 -0.66 -2.70
N LYS A 17 -11.42 0.08 -2.56
CA LYS A 17 -10.32 0.06 -3.52
C LYS A 17 -9.32 -1.06 -3.21
N LEU A 18 -8.52 -1.45 -4.22
CA LEU A 18 -7.44 -2.44 -4.10
C LEU A 18 -6.45 -2.10 -2.99
N SER A 19 -6.18 -0.81 -2.81
CA SER A 19 -5.34 -0.26 -1.73
C SER A 19 -5.73 -0.76 -0.34
N GLY A 20 -7.04 -0.86 -0.05
CA GLY A 20 -7.54 -1.41 1.20
C GLY A 20 -7.20 -2.88 1.38
N ALA A 21 -7.34 -3.68 0.32
CA ALA A 21 -7.00 -5.12 0.34
C ALA A 21 -5.48 -5.35 0.48
N LEU A 22 -4.66 -4.58 -0.24
CA LEU A 22 -3.21 -4.66 -0.14
C LEU A 22 -2.69 -4.24 1.24
N ALA A 23 -3.23 -3.15 1.80
CA ALA A 23 -2.90 -2.72 3.15
C ALA A 23 -3.25 -3.81 4.16
N ALA A 24 -4.49 -4.32 4.15
CA ALA A 24 -4.94 -5.37 5.06
C ALA A 24 -4.10 -6.65 4.97
N ALA A 25 -3.84 -7.13 3.75
CA ALA A 25 -2.98 -8.30 3.55
C ALA A 25 -1.58 -8.09 4.14
N GLY A 26 -1.00 -6.89 3.94
CA GLY A 26 0.29 -6.52 4.54
C GLY A 26 0.27 -6.53 6.06
N LEU A 27 -0.77 -5.95 6.67
CA LEU A 27 -0.91 -5.90 8.12
C LEU A 27 -1.10 -7.29 8.75
N ILE A 28 -1.96 -8.12 8.17
CA ILE A 28 -2.20 -9.50 8.63
C ILE A 28 -0.92 -10.33 8.48
N ALA A 29 -0.24 -10.21 7.33
CA ALA A 29 1.02 -10.89 7.10
C ALA A 29 2.07 -10.49 8.14
N ALA A 30 2.19 -9.20 8.45
CA ALA A 30 3.11 -8.70 9.45
C ALA A 30 2.79 -9.22 10.85
N GLN A 31 1.51 -9.20 11.26
CA GLN A 31 1.08 -9.78 12.53
C GLN A 31 1.51 -11.25 12.57
N SER A 32 1.18 -12.04 11.54
CA SER A 32 1.37 -13.50 11.54
C SER A 32 2.84 -13.93 11.73
N THR A 33 3.79 -13.03 11.50
CA THR A 33 5.22 -13.30 11.74
C THR A 33 5.65 -13.18 13.20
N LYS A 34 4.85 -12.57 14.08
CA LYS A 34 5.25 -12.21 15.44
C LYS A 34 5.00 -13.30 16.50
N ASP A 35 4.48 -14.46 16.13
CA ASP A 35 4.17 -15.59 17.05
C ASP A 35 3.52 -15.12 18.37
N LEU A 36 2.55 -14.21 18.23
CA LEU A 36 1.82 -13.64 19.37
C LEU A 36 0.55 -14.44 19.63
N PRO A 37 0.08 -14.53 20.88
CA PRO A 37 -1.24 -15.09 21.19
C PRO A 37 -2.35 -14.37 20.41
N ASP A 38 -3.40 -15.09 20.01
CA ASP A 38 -4.46 -14.53 19.14
C ASP A 38 -5.15 -13.26 19.69
N HIS A 39 -5.23 -13.14 21.02
CA HIS A 39 -5.83 -11.98 21.69
C HIS A 39 -4.92 -10.75 21.73
N GLN A 40 -3.62 -10.91 21.46
CA GLN A 40 -2.68 -9.80 21.46
C GLN A 40 -2.81 -9.00 20.17
N THR A 41 -3.03 -7.70 20.35
CA THR A 41 -3.25 -6.75 19.28
C THR A 41 -2.00 -5.91 19.07
N GLU A 42 -1.62 -5.75 17.81
CA GLU A 42 -0.50 -4.91 17.40
C GLU A 42 -1.03 -3.72 16.58
N LYS A 43 -0.39 -2.57 16.77
CA LYS A 43 -0.77 -1.32 16.14
C LYS A 43 0.14 -1.05 14.94
N TYR A 44 -0.44 -0.97 13.75
CA TYR A 44 0.28 -0.71 12.50
C TYR A 44 -0.22 0.56 11.82
N ALA A 45 0.71 1.37 11.32
CA ALA A 45 0.37 2.52 10.49
C ALA A 45 0.45 2.18 8.99
N VAL A 46 -0.51 2.67 8.23
CA VAL A 46 -0.61 2.59 6.77
C VAL A 46 -0.55 4.01 6.22
N VAL A 47 0.27 4.21 5.20
CA VAL A 47 0.28 5.46 4.42
C VAL A 47 -0.38 5.22 3.07
N THR A 48 -1.43 5.97 2.77
CA THR A 48 -2.08 5.94 1.45
C THR A 48 -1.68 7.17 0.66
N LEU A 49 -1.10 6.97 -0.53
CA LEU A 49 -0.73 8.05 -1.45
C LEU A 49 -1.90 8.40 -2.35
N VAL A 50 -2.25 9.69 -2.39
CA VAL A 50 -3.42 10.23 -3.10
C VAL A 50 -2.95 11.18 -4.19
N ASP A 51 -3.33 10.94 -5.45
CA ASP A 51 -3.05 11.88 -6.54
C ASP A 51 -3.90 13.14 -6.39
N CYS A 52 -3.25 14.27 -6.10
CA CYS A 52 -3.92 15.54 -5.87
C CYS A 52 -4.17 16.34 -7.17
N ARG A 53 -3.72 15.89 -8.35
CA ARG A 53 -3.85 16.68 -9.59
C ARG A 53 -5.27 17.19 -9.87
N SER A 54 -6.28 16.37 -9.56
CA SER A 54 -7.70 16.70 -9.78
C SER A 54 -8.25 17.82 -8.88
N ILE A 55 -7.53 18.17 -7.81
CA ILE A 55 -7.94 19.16 -6.80
C ILE A 55 -6.99 20.36 -6.73
N LEU A 56 -6.00 20.45 -7.64
CA LEU A 56 -5.13 21.61 -7.77
C LEU A 56 -5.83 22.74 -8.55
N ASP A 57 -5.31 23.96 -8.40
CA ASP A 57 -5.73 25.13 -9.17
C ASP A 57 -4.52 25.73 -9.92
N PRO A 58 -4.41 25.56 -11.26
CA PRO A 58 -5.35 24.84 -12.13
C PRO A 58 -5.29 23.32 -11.94
N VAL A 59 -6.38 22.63 -12.29
CA VAL A 59 -6.42 21.16 -12.37
C VAL A 59 -5.38 20.68 -13.38
N LEU A 60 -4.57 19.70 -12.99
CA LEU A 60 -3.50 19.16 -13.82
C LEU A 60 -3.91 17.84 -14.47
N CYS A 61 -3.44 17.63 -15.71
CA CYS A 61 -3.59 16.36 -16.40
C CYS A 61 -2.49 15.36 -15.97
N ARG A 62 -2.74 14.06 -16.15
CA ARG A 62 -1.83 12.97 -15.75
C ARG A 62 -0.46 13.03 -16.43
N ASP A 63 -0.37 13.66 -17.60
CA ASP A 63 0.85 13.88 -18.37
C ASP A 63 1.77 14.96 -17.78
N HIS A 64 1.29 15.72 -16.78
CA HIS A 64 2.11 16.70 -16.09
C HIS A 64 3.13 15.99 -15.19
N ILE A 65 4.40 16.18 -15.53
CA ILE A 65 5.55 15.57 -14.86
C ILE A 65 5.79 16.25 -13.52
N GLY A 66 5.79 15.46 -12.44
CA GLY A 66 6.07 15.93 -11.09
C GLY A 66 5.51 15.01 -10.01
N PHE A 67 5.85 15.30 -8.75
CA PHE A 67 5.31 14.62 -7.58
C PHE A 67 4.08 15.38 -7.07
N TYR A 68 2.89 14.91 -7.44
CA TYR A 68 1.61 15.52 -7.07
C TYR A 68 0.81 14.68 -6.08
N HIS A 69 1.46 13.73 -5.41
CA HIS A 69 0.80 12.90 -4.41
C HIS A 69 0.87 13.56 -3.04
N SER A 70 -0.25 13.54 -2.33
CA SER A 70 -0.26 13.67 -0.88
C SER A 70 -0.21 12.29 -0.21
N ALA A 71 0.06 12.26 1.09
CA ALA A 71 0.03 11.08 1.92
C ALA A 71 -0.96 11.28 3.08
N ILE A 72 -1.82 10.29 3.30
CA ILE A 72 -2.68 10.19 4.48
C ILE A 72 -2.17 9.03 5.33
N ILE A 73 -2.03 9.25 6.64
CA ILE A 73 -1.61 8.21 7.59
C ILE A 73 -2.78 7.76 8.46
N ASN A 74 -3.05 6.46 8.44
CA ASN A 74 -4.05 5.82 9.28
C ASN A 74 -3.40 4.71 10.10
N THR A 75 -3.88 4.53 11.32
CA THR A 75 -3.36 3.52 12.24
C THR A 75 -4.44 2.50 12.55
N HIS A 76 -4.07 1.22 12.52
CA HIS A 76 -4.96 0.09 12.68
C HIS A 76 -4.44 -0.87 13.73
N ASP A 77 -5.35 -1.24 14.63
CA ASP A 77 -5.16 -2.31 15.60
C ASP A 77 -5.49 -3.65 14.94
N VAL A 78 -4.57 -4.62 15.01
CA VAL A 78 -4.64 -5.91 14.30
C VAL A 78 -4.32 -7.04 15.27
N SER A 79 -5.27 -7.95 15.47
CA SER A 79 -5.13 -9.15 16.30
C SER A 79 -4.89 -10.41 15.46
N GLY A 80 -4.57 -11.54 16.12
CA GLY A 80 -4.60 -12.84 15.46
C GLY A 80 -6.02 -13.18 14.97
N GLY A 81 -6.12 -13.85 13.83
CA GLY A 81 -7.41 -14.28 13.25
C GLY A 81 -8.18 -13.21 12.47
N GLU A 82 -7.59 -12.04 12.20
CA GLU A 82 -8.20 -11.01 11.34
C GLU A 82 -8.53 -11.53 9.94
N MET A 83 -9.76 -11.26 9.49
CA MET A 83 -10.23 -11.62 8.15
C MET A 83 -9.87 -10.53 7.16
N LEU A 84 -9.35 -10.93 5.98
CA LEU A 84 -8.87 -9.99 4.95
C LEU A 84 -9.89 -8.89 4.66
N TRP A 85 -11.13 -9.28 4.34
CA TRP A 85 -12.13 -8.33 3.84
C TRP A 85 -12.64 -7.38 4.92
N ASP A 86 -12.69 -7.82 6.19
CA ASP A 86 -13.09 -6.98 7.31
C ASP A 86 -12.03 -5.91 7.61
N LEU A 87 -10.75 -6.32 7.65
CA LEU A 87 -9.65 -5.38 7.81
C LEU A 87 -9.50 -4.47 6.57
N ALA A 88 -9.68 -4.99 5.36
CA ALA A 88 -9.61 -4.20 4.13
C ALA A 88 -10.66 -3.10 4.10
N LYS A 89 -11.90 -3.42 4.49
CA LYS A 89 -12.98 -2.43 4.61
C LYS A 89 -12.66 -1.39 5.66
N ARG A 90 -12.13 -1.78 6.82
CA ARG A 90 -11.74 -0.86 7.88
C ARG A 90 -10.58 0.04 7.49
N CYS A 91 -9.55 -0.49 6.82
CA CYS A 91 -8.46 0.29 6.24
C CYS A 91 -9.00 1.32 5.25
N TYR A 92 -9.80 0.88 4.28
CA TYR A 92 -10.38 1.73 3.26
C TYR A 92 -11.27 2.84 3.86
N MET A 93 -12.20 2.49 4.75
CA MET A 93 -13.10 3.47 5.37
C MET A 93 -12.36 4.50 6.23
N SER A 94 -11.31 4.09 6.96
CA SER A 94 -10.50 5.02 7.74
C SER A 94 -9.79 6.03 6.85
N TYR A 95 -9.25 5.54 5.73
CA TYR A 95 -8.62 6.36 4.70
C TYR A 95 -9.63 7.30 4.02
N THR A 96 -10.78 6.82 3.55
CA THR A 96 -11.76 7.67 2.84
C THR A 96 -12.31 8.74 3.77
N ASN A 97 -12.65 8.39 5.02
CA ASN A 97 -13.06 9.37 6.01
C ASN A 97 -11.96 10.42 6.27
N ALA A 98 -10.69 10.02 6.33
CA ALA A 98 -9.59 10.97 6.46
C ALA A 98 -9.47 11.89 5.23
N LYS A 99 -9.61 11.35 4.02
CA LYS A 99 -9.60 12.11 2.77
C LYS A 99 -10.74 13.11 2.70
N ASP A 100 -11.96 12.69 3.05
CA ASP A 100 -13.18 13.52 3.08
C ASP A 100 -13.07 14.67 4.09
N ASN A 101 -12.30 14.46 5.17
CA ASN A 101 -11.96 15.49 6.15
C ASN A 101 -10.68 16.28 5.80
N ASN A 102 -10.25 16.26 4.54
CA ASN A 102 -9.11 17.03 4.03
C ASN A 102 -7.76 16.70 4.69
N LYS A 103 -7.60 15.51 5.28
CA LYS A 103 -6.34 15.12 5.93
C LYS A 103 -5.14 15.06 4.99
N HIS A 104 -5.36 14.87 3.69
CA HIS A 104 -4.31 14.97 2.68
C HIS A 104 -3.67 16.38 2.61
N PHE A 105 -4.27 17.42 3.20
CA PHE A 105 -3.62 18.73 3.33
C PHE A 105 -2.96 18.95 4.70
N THR A 106 -3.45 18.31 5.75
CA THR A 106 -2.95 18.51 7.12
C THR A 106 -1.86 17.50 7.48
N ASP A 107 -2.07 16.21 7.17
CA ASP A 107 -1.15 15.12 7.55
C ASP A 107 0.20 15.26 6.83
N MET A 108 0.24 15.88 5.65
CA MET A 108 1.52 16.19 4.98
C MET A 108 2.40 17.14 5.79
N GLY A 109 1.81 18.06 6.57
CA GLY A 109 2.57 18.89 7.50
C GLY A 109 3.27 18.06 8.57
N ASP A 110 2.52 17.14 9.19
CA ASP A 110 3.04 16.22 10.20
C ASP A 110 4.08 15.26 9.63
N LEU A 111 3.83 14.68 8.46
CA LEU A 111 4.76 13.80 7.76
C LEU A 111 6.06 14.52 7.39
N ASN A 112 5.97 15.73 6.84
CA ASN A 112 7.15 16.55 6.54
C ASN A 112 7.92 16.88 7.81
N PHE A 113 7.24 17.23 8.90
CA PHE A 113 7.87 17.49 10.19
C PHE A 113 8.59 16.25 10.73
N LEU A 114 7.94 15.09 10.73
CA LEU A 114 8.53 13.81 11.15
C LEU A 114 9.73 13.44 10.27
N MET A 115 9.62 13.67 8.96
CA MET A 115 10.71 13.45 8.02
C MET A 115 11.91 14.32 8.34
N CYS A 116 11.71 15.63 8.49
CA CYS A 116 12.76 16.56 8.90
C CYS A 116 13.40 16.14 10.21
N LYS A 117 12.60 15.74 11.22
CA LYS A 117 13.14 15.33 12.52
C LYS A 117 14.01 14.09 12.45
N ALA A 118 13.65 13.10 11.63
CA ALA A 118 14.50 11.92 11.46
C ALA A 118 15.77 12.22 10.64
N ILE A 119 15.68 13.13 9.65
CA ILE A 119 16.87 13.59 8.89
C ILE A 119 17.83 14.37 9.79
N GLU A 120 17.32 15.27 10.62
CA GLU A 120 18.10 16.07 11.58
C GLU A 120 18.74 15.19 12.66
N ASN A 121 18.10 14.06 13.01
CA ASN A 121 18.51 13.23 14.13
C ASN A 121 18.51 11.74 13.76
N PRO A 122 19.42 11.31 12.86
CA PRO A 122 19.48 9.92 12.42
C PRO A 122 19.69 8.96 13.61
N GLY A 123 20.37 9.39 14.68
CA GLY A 123 20.58 8.59 15.88
C GLY A 123 19.38 8.43 16.83
N LEU A 124 18.22 9.07 16.59
CA LEU A 124 17.04 8.96 17.48
C LEU A 124 16.45 7.56 17.56
N THR A 125 16.82 6.68 16.64
CA THR A 125 16.44 5.27 16.65
C THR A 125 17.68 4.41 16.45
N PRO A 126 17.71 3.18 16.99
CA PRO A 126 18.78 2.24 16.68
C PRO A 126 18.98 2.16 15.17
N SER A 127 20.19 2.44 14.68
CA SER A 127 20.55 2.41 13.26
C SER A 127 19.71 3.32 12.34
N SER A 128 19.17 4.44 12.85
CA SER A 128 18.31 5.35 12.05
C SER A 128 17.05 4.66 11.48
N SER A 129 16.53 3.69 12.21
CA SER A 129 15.42 2.82 11.80
C SER A 129 14.02 3.43 11.97
N MET A 130 13.87 4.69 12.37
CA MET A 130 12.55 5.31 12.51
C MET A 130 11.80 5.23 11.18
N ARG A 131 10.66 4.54 11.18
CA ARG A 131 9.74 4.45 10.05
C ARG A 131 8.45 5.14 10.44
N THR A 132 7.94 5.96 9.54
CA THR A 132 6.69 6.72 9.77
C THR A 132 5.48 5.80 9.71
N ALA A 133 5.60 4.67 9.01
CA ALA A 133 4.55 3.66 8.88
C ALA A 133 5.12 2.26 8.63
N PHE A 134 4.25 1.25 8.72
CA PHE A 134 4.61 -0.09 8.32
C PHE A 134 4.56 -0.23 6.80
N ILE A 135 3.42 0.06 6.18
CA ILE A 135 3.19 -0.15 4.74
C ILE A 135 2.71 1.13 4.06
N SER A 136 3.13 1.37 2.82
CA SER A 136 2.49 2.35 1.93
C SER A 136 1.88 1.71 0.69
N VAL A 137 0.73 2.25 0.28
CA VAL A 137 -0.02 1.86 -0.92
C VAL A 137 -0.49 3.11 -1.66
N PHE A 138 -0.79 2.99 -2.95
CA PHE A 138 -1.46 4.06 -3.72
C PHE A 138 -2.96 3.93 -3.57
N GLU A 139 -3.69 5.04 -3.58
CA GLU A 139 -5.15 5.01 -3.60
C GLU A 139 -5.67 4.23 -4.81
N ASP A 140 -5.16 4.59 -5.99
CA ASP A 140 -5.59 4.07 -7.28
C ASP A 140 -4.44 3.29 -7.93
N PRO A 141 -4.70 2.06 -8.41
CA PRO A 141 -3.71 1.31 -9.18
C PRO A 141 -3.37 2.05 -10.48
N VAL A 142 -2.15 1.83 -10.96
CA VAL A 142 -1.83 2.14 -12.37
C VAL A 142 -2.51 1.10 -13.25
N MET A 143 -3.28 1.55 -14.24
CA MET A 143 -3.85 0.67 -15.26
C MET A 143 -2.94 0.70 -16.48
N ASP A 144 -2.36 -0.44 -16.83
CA ASP A 144 -1.40 -0.57 -17.94
C ASP A 144 -1.72 -1.82 -18.77
N ASP A 145 -2.66 -1.69 -19.69
CA ASP A 145 -2.95 -2.75 -20.65
C ASP A 145 -1.92 -2.73 -21.79
N SER A 146 -1.51 -3.92 -22.22
CA SER A 146 -0.65 -4.08 -23.38
C SER A 146 -1.23 -3.32 -24.57
N ASN A 147 -0.43 -2.43 -25.16
CA ASN A 147 -0.86 -1.55 -26.23
C ASN A 147 0.20 -1.49 -27.34
N GLU A 148 -0.23 -1.09 -28.54
CA GLU A 148 0.64 -0.98 -29.72
C GLU A 148 1.86 -0.07 -29.48
N MET A 149 1.81 0.85 -28.52
CA MET A 149 2.92 1.74 -28.24
C MET A 149 4.08 1.03 -27.56
N HIS A 150 3.82 0.03 -26.70
CA HIS A 150 4.90 -0.77 -26.11
C HIS A 150 5.70 -1.49 -27.19
N GLU A 151 5.02 -2.10 -28.17
CA GLU A 151 5.65 -2.76 -29.31
C GLU A 151 6.44 -1.76 -30.18
N LYS A 152 5.83 -0.60 -30.50
CA LYS A 152 6.49 0.43 -31.33
C LYS A 152 7.76 0.99 -30.71
N VAL A 153 7.81 1.10 -29.38
CA VAL A 153 8.97 1.63 -28.65
C VAL A 153 9.97 0.52 -28.26
N GLY A 154 9.60 -0.75 -28.41
CA GLY A 154 10.43 -1.90 -28.06
C GLY A 154 10.58 -2.10 -26.55
N VAL A 155 9.55 -1.75 -25.77
CA VAL A 155 9.53 -1.98 -24.32
C VAL A 155 9.21 -3.45 -24.07
N GLU A 156 10.18 -4.20 -23.53
CA GLU A 156 10.01 -5.62 -23.22
C GLU A 156 9.40 -5.86 -21.83
N ASP A 157 9.89 -5.13 -20.82
CA ASP A 157 9.41 -5.18 -19.44
C ASP A 157 9.86 -3.92 -18.68
N TYR A 158 9.14 -3.53 -17.63
CA TYR A 158 9.50 -2.42 -16.77
C TYR A 158 8.83 -2.56 -15.39
N VAL A 159 9.42 -1.97 -14.36
CA VAL A 159 8.84 -1.92 -13.01
C VAL A 159 8.60 -0.46 -12.62
N GLY A 160 7.35 -0.12 -12.33
CA GLY A 160 6.98 1.18 -11.78
C GLY A 160 7.16 1.19 -10.26
N CYS A 161 7.94 2.13 -9.74
CA CYS A 161 7.98 2.40 -8.30
C CYS A 161 8.35 3.86 -8.01
N SER A 162 7.93 4.35 -6.85
CA SER A 162 8.44 5.61 -6.31
C SER A 162 9.65 5.34 -5.42
N SER A 163 10.59 6.27 -5.40
CA SER A 163 11.66 6.27 -4.40
C SER A 163 11.06 6.39 -3.01
N VAL A 164 11.45 5.50 -2.10
CA VAL A 164 11.24 5.63 -0.66
C VAL A 164 12.57 5.98 -0.02
N HIS A 165 12.73 7.23 0.41
CA HIS A 165 13.90 7.64 1.18
C HIS A 165 13.82 7.08 2.60
N GLY A 166 14.96 6.92 3.27
CA GLY A 166 15.14 6.19 4.55
C GLY A 166 14.36 6.70 5.77
N VAL A 167 13.40 7.61 5.60
CA VAL A 167 12.47 8.16 6.60
C VAL A 167 11.02 7.95 6.12
N GLY A 168 10.74 6.77 5.62
CA GLY A 168 9.46 6.40 5.01
C GLY A 168 8.80 5.19 5.68
N PRO A 169 7.84 4.55 5.00
CA PRO A 169 7.28 3.27 5.42
C PRO A 169 8.34 2.17 5.43
N SER A 170 8.09 1.11 6.20
CA SER A 170 8.97 -0.07 6.26
C SER A 170 8.94 -0.87 4.95
N VAL A 171 7.77 -0.92 4.30
CA VAL A 171 7.57 -1.55 2.99
C VAL A 171 6.64 -0.66 2.16
N ALA A 172 6.92 -0.54 0.86
CA ALA A 172 6.05 0.11 -0.11
C ALA A 172 5.61 -0.90 -1.16
N ILE A 173 4.30 -0.93 -1.44
CA ILE A 173 3.70 -1.74 -2.50
C ILE A 173 3.23 -0.79 -3.60
N PHE A 174 3.76 -1.00 -4.80
CA PHE A 174 3.36 -0.28 -6.00
C PHE A 174 2.61 -1.24 -6.92
N ASP A 175 1.30 -1.09 -6.96
CA ASP A 175 0.41 -1.94 -7.74
C ASP A 175 0.16 -1.39 -9.15
N THR A 176 0.19 -2.29 -10.11
CA THR A 176 -0.18 -2.05 -11.51
C THR A 176 -1.11 -3.18 -11.95
N ILE A 177 -2.20 -2.84 -12.60
CA ILE A 177 -3.05 -3.81 -13.28
C ILE A 177 -2.60 -3.89 -14.73
N ARG A 178 -2.01 -5.03 -15.10
CA ARG A 178 -1.56 -5.33 -16.46
C ARG A 178 -2.35 -6.46 -17.06
N ASP A 179 -3.04 -6.19 -18.17
CA ASP A 179 -3.87 -7.18 -18.87
C ASP A 179 -4.81 -7.93 -17.91
N GLY A 180 -5.44 -7.19 -17.00
CA GLY A 180 -6.36 -7.72 -15.97
C GLY A 180 -5.71 -8.50 -14.82
N ARG A 181 -4.38 -8.46 -14.69
CA ARG A 181 -3.60 -9.12 -13.63
C ARG A 181 -2.96 -8.09 -12.71
N LEU A 182 -2.88 -8.42 -11.43
CA LEU A 182 -2.19 -7.62 -10.43
C LEU A 182 -0.69 -7.91 -10.49
N ASP A 183 0.07 -6.89 -10.84
CA ASP A 183 1.53 -6.82 -10.73
C ASP A 183 1.88 -5.85 -9.59
N CYS A 184 2.79 -6.24 -8.70
CA CYS A 184 3.16 -5.44 -7.54
C CYS A 184 4.68 -5.39 -7.38
N ALA A 185 5.24 -4.18 -7.36
CA ALA A 185 6.61 -3.96 -6.91
C ALA A 185 6.63 -3.78 -5.37
N CYS A 186 7.45 -4.57 -4.68
CA CYS A 186 7.69 -4.41 -3.25
C CYS A 186 9.05 -3.76 -3.02
N VAL A 187 9.07 -2.54 -2.48
CA VAL A 187 10.29 -1.80 -2.16
C VAL A 187 10.46 -1.69 -0.65
N TYR A 188 11.67 -1.93 -0.17
CA TYR A 188 12.00 -1.89 1.25
C TYR A 188 13.45 -1.45 1.46
N PRO A 189 13.78 -0.83 2.61
CA PRO A 189 15.13 -0.41 2.92
C PRO A 189 16.01 -1.60 3.31
N SER A 190 17.08 -1.84 2.54
CA SER A 190 18.20 -2.70 2.91
C SER A 190 19.33 -1.85 3.50
N PRO A 191 20.04 -2.28 4.57
CA PRO A 191 19.99 -3.60 5.21
C PRO A 191 18.98 -3.72 6.36
N LEU A 192 18.05 -2.76 6.54
CA LEU A 192 17.08 -2.81 7.64
C LEU A 192 16.21 -4.08 7.58
N HIS A 193 15.72 -4.42 6.40
CA HIS A 193 15.08 -5.70 6.15
C HIS A 193 15.93 -6.57 5.24
N SER A 194 16.02 -7.86 5.57
CA SER A 194 16.64 -8.85 4.69
C SER A 194 15.67 -9.25 3.57
N ARG A 195 16.22 -9.73 2.44
CA ARG A 195 15.42 -10.29 1.36
C ARG A 195 14.53 -11.43 1.85
N ASP A 196 15.06 -12.33 2.68
CA ASP A 196 14.31 -13.48 3.19
C ASP A 196 13.14 -13.07 4.08
N GLN A 197 13.33 -12.04 4.92
CA GLN A 197 12.27 -11.51 5.78
C GLN A 197 11.13 -10.93 4.93
N VAL A 198 11.47 -10.10 3.94
CA VAL A 198 10.46 -9.48 3.08
C VAL A 198 9.81 -10.50 2.16
N GLN A 199 10.56 -11.49 1.66
CA GLN A 199 10.00 -12.57 0.86
C GLN A 199 8.92 -13.34 1.64
N LYS A 200 9.20 -13.72 2.90
CA LYS A 200 8.20 -14.37 3.76
C LYS A 200 6.96 -13.51 3.99
N LEU A 201 7.14 -12.19 4.19
CA LEU A 201 6.04 -11.25 4.30
C LEU A 201 5.17 -11.26 3.02
N ILE A 202 5.80 -11.14 1.85
CA ILE A 202 5.10 -11.11 0.56
C ILE A 202 4.42 -12.45 0.24
N ASP A 203 5.04 -13.58 0.55
CA ASP A 203 4.44 -14.91 0.35
C ASP A 203 3.18 -15.07 1.23
N ASN A 204 3.24 -14.59 2.47
CA ASN A 204 2.06 -14.54 3.34
C ASN A 204 0.98 -13.60 2.81
N MET A 205 1.34 -12.40 2.33
CA MET A 205 0.38 -11.48 1.70
C MET A 205 -0.33 -12.13 0.50
N LYS A 206 0.43 -12.79 -0.38
CA LYS A 206 -0.12 -13.53 -1.53
C LYS A 206 -1.11 -14.60 -1.09
N ARG A 207 -0.73 -15.42 -0.11
CA ARG A 207 -1.61 -16.45 0.45
C ARG A 207 -2.90 -15.84 0.99
N ILE A 208 -2.82 -14.79 1.82
CA ILE A 208 -3.99 -14.11 2.38
C ILE A 208 -4.91 -13.57 1.28
N LEU A 209 -4.36 -12.95 0.24
CA LEU A 209 -5.13 -12.43 -0.89
C LEU A 209 -5.82 -13.55 -1.67
N VAL A 210 -5.12 -14.65 -1.93
CA VAL A 210 -5.67 -15.82 -2.66
C VAL A 210 -6.73 -16.54 -1.83
N ASP A 211 -6.48 -16.78 -0.55
CA ASP A 211 -7.45 -17.43 0.36
C ASP A 211 -8.70 -16.54 0.51
N GLY A 212 -8.51 -15.22 0.58
CA GLY A 212 -9.60 -14.25 0.54
C GLY A 212 -10.45 -14.33 -0.72
N CYS A 213 -9.88 -14.70 -1.87
CA CYS A 213 -10.63 -14.91 -3.11
C CYS A 213 -11.49 -16.17 -3.07
N GLY A 214 -11.03 -17.26 -2.44
CA GLY A 214 -11.81 -18.49 -2.30
C GLY A 214 -13.12 -18.31 -1.53
N SER A 215 -13.17 -17.31 -0.62
CA SER A 215 -14.41 -16.94 0.06
C SER A 215 -15.43 -16.20 -0.82
N VAL A 216 -14.99 -15.56 -1.91
CA VAL A 216 -15.86 -14.84 -2.85
C VAL A 216 -16.62 -15.80 -3.76
N GLU A 217 -15.99 -16.92 -4.15
CA GLU A 217 -16.61 -17.95 -5.01
C GLU A 217 -17.73 -18.74 -4.29
N CYS A 218 -17.70 -18.83 -2.96
CA CYS A 218 -18.72 -19.51 -2.16
C CYS A 218 -19.96 -18.67 -1.84
N GLU A 219 -19.88 -17.34 -2.00
CA GLU A 219 -20.99 -16.40 -1.76
C GLU A 219 -21.71 -16.00 -3.07
N SER A 220 -21.31 -16.59 -4.21
CA SER A 220 -21.83 -16.32 -5.56
C SER A 220 -22.96 -17.27 -5.97
#